data_AF-A0A1I3PGS7-F1
#
_entry.id   AF-A0A1I3PGS7-F1
#
_cell.length_a   1.000
_cell.length_b   1.000
_cell.length_c   1.000
_cell.angle_alpha   90.00
_cell.angle_beta   90.00
_cell.angle_gamma   90.00
#
_symmetry.space_group_name_H-M   'P 1'
#
loop_
_entity.id
_entity.type
_entity.pdbx_description
1 polymer ?
#
loop_
_entity_poly.entity_id
_entity_poly.type
_entity_poly.pdbx_seq_one_letter_code
_entity_poly.pdbx_strand_id
1 'polypeptide(L)'
;MSATGLLLAWKDQLGFKPSTVKVASNNTPLISLAKIEQNAIQYIDSLKLSTAINRIDYRPRKGIAKVRFEDHFTELQINCYTGEIISAKTRTADLIEMIHDGSIVDYLLNFKTTPLKLIYSTIIGLGLLFISFSGFLLWLKPKQIKKNKRILSEQ
;
A
#
# COMPACT_ATOMS: atom_id res chain seq x y z
N MET A 1 1.57 11.30 6.03
CA MET A 1 2.81 10.54 6.27
C MET A 1 2.84 9.83 7.62
N SER A 2 2.82 10.50 8.79
CA SER A 2 2.96 9.78 10.09
C SER A 2 1.77 8.87 10.44
N ALA A 3 0.55 9.39 10.47
CA ALA A 3 -0.64 8.59 10.79
C ALA A 3 -0.93 7.53 9.70
N THR A 4 -0.83 7.92 8.43
CA THR A 4 -1.00 6.99 7.30
C THR A 4 0.10 5.94 7.24
N GLY A 5 1.32 6.27 7.66
CA GLY A 5 2.43 5.31 7.79
C GLY A 5 2.19 4.28 8.91
N LEU A 6 1.62 4.70 10.04
CA LEU A 6 1.18 3.78 11.10
C LEU A 6 0.08 2.84 10.59
N LEU A 7 -0.94 3.38 9.91
CA LEU A 7 -1.99 2.56 9.29
C LEU A 7 -1.40 1.57 8.27
N LEU A 8 -0.41 1.99 7.47
CA LEU A 8 0.26 1.13 6.50
C LEU A 8 1.04 0.00 7.18
N ALA A 9 1.71 0.29 8.30
CA ALA A 9 2.43 -0.72 9.09
C ALA A 9 1.48 -1.76 9.72
N TRP A 10 0.27 -1.35 10.11
CA TRP A 10 -0.71 -2.20 10.76
C TRP A 10 -1.75 -2.83 9.80
N LYS A 11 -1.63 -2.59 8.49
CA LYS A 11 -2.65 -2.95 7.50
C LYS A 11 -3.05 -4.43 7.49
N ASP A 12 -2.12 -5.29 7.86
CA ASP A 12 -2.33 -6.73 7.95
C ASP A 12 -3.18 -7.11 9.17
N GLN A 13 -2.89 -6.49 10.32
CA GLN A 13 -3.60 -6.76 11.58
C GLN A 13 -5.00 -6.15 11.57
N LEU A 14 -5.17 -5.02 10.87
CA LEU A 14 -6.45 -4.33 10.72
C LEU A 14 -7.36 -4.93 9.63
N GLY A 15 -6.91 -5.97 8.93
CA GLY A 15 -7.73 -6.67 7.94
C GLY A 15 -7.97 -5.90 6.63
N PHE A 16 -7.13 -4.91 6.31
CA PHE A 16 -7.28 -4.11 5.08
C PHE A 16 -6.87 -4.86 3.80
N LYS A 17 -6.38 -6.10 3.92
CA LYS A 17 -6.14 -6.97 2.78
C LYS A 17 -6.90 -8.30 2.94
N PRO A 18 -7.36 -8.89 1.83
CA PRO A 18 -7.91 -10.24 1.85
C PRO A 18 -6.90 -11.26 2.39
N SER A 19 -7.39 -12.16 3.26
CA SER A 19 -6.65 -13.32 3.73
C SER A 19 -6.13 -14.14 2.54
N THR A 20 -4.90 -14.62 2.64
CA THR A 20 -4.28 -15.38 1.55
C THR A 20 -4.62 -16.85 1.69
N VAL A 21 -5.28 -17.42 0.68
CA VAL A 21 -5.57 -18.86 0.66
C VAL A 21 -4.30 -19.62 0.26
N LYS A 22 -4.09 -20.79 0.86
CA LYS A 22 -3.05 -21.74 0.46
C LYS A 22 -3.74 -22.92 -0.21
N VAL A 23 -3.33 -23.21 -1.43
CA VAL A 23 -3.78 -24.39 -2.17
C VAL A 23 -2.70 -25.46 -2.05
N ALA A 24 -3.11 -26.69 -1.73
CA ALA A 24 -2.22 -27.83 -1.71
C ALA A 24 -1.81 -28.21 -3.14
N SER A 25 -0.56 -28.63 -3.32
CA SER A 25 -0.14 -29.18 -4.60
C SER A 25 -0.89 -30.49 -4.85
N ASN A 26 -1.44 -30.63 -6.06
CA ASN A 26 -2.21 -31.77 -6.52
C ASN A 26 -1.45 -32.61 -7.58
N ASN A 27 -0.10 -32.55 -7.57
CA ASN A 27 0.77 -33.16 -8.57
C ASN A 27 0.53 -32.71 -10.03
N THR A 28 -0.29 -31.69 -10.28
CA THR A 28 -0.41 -31.10 -11.63
C THR A 28 0.64 -30.02 -11.83
N PRO A 29 1.12 -29.83 -13.07
CA PRO A 29 1.95 -28.69 -13.38
C PRO A 29 1.18 -27.40 -13.12
N LEU A 30 1.93 -26.34 -12.80
CA LEU A 30 1.36 -25.02 -12.66
C LEU A 30 0.92 -24.50 -14.03
N ILE A 31 -0.23 -23.82 -14.08
CA ILE A 31 -0.73 -23.17 -15.29
C ILE A 31 0.11 -21.95 -15.65
N SER A 32 0.07 -21.55 -16.92
CA SER A 32 0.79 -20.38 -17.42
C SER A 32 0.20 -19.07 -16.89
N LEU A 33 1.04 -18.03 -16.81
CA LEU A 33 0.61 -16.67 -16.46
C LEU A 33 -0.47 -16.14 -17.41
N ALA A 34 -0.34 -16.43 -18.72
CA ALA A 34 -1.34 -16.05 -19.71
C ALA A 34 -2.72 -16.68 -19.44
N LYS A 35 -2.75 -17.94 -18.96
CA LYS A 35 -4.01 -18.59 -18.58
C LYS A 35 -4.65 -17.94 -17.35
N ILE A 36 -3.82 -17.57 -16.37
CA ILE A 36 -4.26 -16.84 -15.16
C ILE A 36 -4.83 -15.48 -15.54
N GLU A 37 -4.13 -14.73 -16.38
CA GLU A 37 -4.56 -13.44 -16.90
C GLU A 37 -5.90 -13.54 -17.64
N GLN A 38 -6.02 -14.49 -18.57
CA GLN A 38 -7.26 -14.71 -19.32
C GLN A 38 -8.44 -15.04 -18.40
N ASN A 39 -8.25 -15.95 -17.44
CA ASN A 39 -9.31 -16.34 -16.50
C ASN A 39 -9.72 -15.15 -15.61
N ALA A 40 -8.76 -14.31 -15.20
CA ALA A 40 -9.01 -13.11 -14.42
C ALA A 40 -9.83 -12.07 -15.20
N ILE A 41 -9.43 -11.80 -16.46
CA ILE A 41 -10.12 -10.89 -17.36
C ILE A 41 -11.55 -11.37 -17.61
N GLN A 42 -11.72 -12.64 -17.97
CA GLN A 42 -13.04 -13.23 -18.24
C GLN A 42 -13.99 -13.08 -17.04
N TYR A 43 -13.49 -13.26 -15.82
CA TYR A 43 -14.30 -13.10 -14.62
C TYR A 43 -14.66 -11.65 -14.33
N ILE A 44 -13.70 -10.73 -14.40
CA ILE A 44 -13.98 -9.30 -14.19
C ILE A 44 -14.91 -8.73 -15.26
N ASP A 45 -14.74 -9.16 -16.51
CA ASP A 45 -15.62 -8.78 -17.62
C ASP A 45 -17.06 -9.27 -17.38
N SER A 46 -17.23 -10.48 -16.82
CA SER A 46 -18.55 -10.99 -16.41
C SER A 46 -19.23 -10.12 -15.33
N LEU A 47 -18.45 -9.40 -14.53
CA LEU A 47 -18.93 -8.44 -13.54
C LEU A 47 -19.13 -7.02 -14.12
N LYS A 48 -18.89 -6.82 -15.42
CA LYS A 48 -18.95 -5.53 -16.13
C LYS A 48 -18.05 -4.46 -15.51
N LEU A 49 -16.87 -4.89 -15.03
CA LEU A 49 -15.84 -4.03 -14.46
C LEU A 49 -14.67 -3.86 -15.45
N SER A 50 -13.85 -2.83 -15.26
CA SER A 50 -12.65 -2.61 -16.07
C SER A 50 -11.68 -3.77 -15.95
N THR A 51 -11.22 -4.31 -17.09
CA THR A 51 -10.30 -5.45 -17.13
C THR A 51 -8.83 -5.03 -17.05
N ALA A 52 -8.54 -3.75 -16.78
CA ALA A 52 -7.19 -3.24 -16.67
C ALA A 52 -6.48 -3.83 -15.45
N ILE A 53 -5.50 -4.71 -15.70
CA ILE A 53 -4.71 -5.35 -14.65
C ILE A 53 -3.55 -4.43 -14.25
N ASN A 54 -3.45 -4.15 -12.95
CA ASN A 54 -2.33 -3.43 -12.34
C ASN A 54 -1.11 -4.34 -12.19
N ARG A 55 -1.32 -5.53 -11.60
CA ARG A 55 -0.24 -6.51 -11.36
C ARG A 55 -0.77 -7.91 -11.12
N ILE A 56 0.07 -8.89 -11.43
CA ILE A 56 -0.14 -10.30 -11.09
C ILE A 56 1.00 -10.75 -10.17
N ASP A 57 0.70 -10.98 -8.88
CA ASP A 57 1.63 -11.57 -7.92
C ASP A 57 1.54 -13.10 -8.01
N TYR A 58 2.46 -13.72 -8.73
CA TYR A 58 2.53 -15.18 -8.84
C TYR A 58 3.21 -15.81 -7.60
N ARG A 59 2.54 -16.74 -6.89
CA ARG A 59 3.03 -17.32 -5.63
C ARG A 59 3.00 -18.86 -5.64
N PRO A 60 3.93 -19.52 -6.36
CA PRO A 60 4.00 -20.99 -6.48
C PRO A 60 3.98 -21.72 -5.15
N ARG A 61 4.74 -21.23 -4.15
CA ARG A 61 4.82 -21.83 -2.81
C ARG A 61 3.47 -21.89 -2.07
N LYS A 62 2.51 -21.06 -2.46
CA LYS A 62 1.14 -21.04 -1.91
C LYS A 62 0.11 -21.66 -2.86
N GLY A 63 0.51 -22.07 -4.07
CA GLY A 63 -0.38 -22.61 -5.09
C GLY A 63 -1.37 -21.58 -5.67
N ILE A 64 -1.09 -20.28 -5.53
CA ILE A 64 -2.01 -19.21 -5.94
C ILE A 64 -1.32 -18.09 -6.70
N ALA A 65 -2.10 -17.39 -7.53
CA ALA A 65 -1.74 -16.12 -8.14
C ALA A 65 -2.72 -15.05 -7.66
N LYS A 66 -2.21 -13.86 -7.32
CA LYS A 66 -3.08 -12.73 -6.98
C LYS A 66 -3.11 -11.74 -8.14
N VAL A 67 -4.27 -11.51 -8.72
CA VAL A 67 -4.46 -10.54 -9.79
C VAL A 67 -5.13 -9.31 -9.20
N ARG A 68 -4.53 -8.14 -9.40
CA ARG A 68 -5.06 -6.85 -8.95
C ARG A 68 -5.39 -5.97 -10.15
N PHE A 69 -6.50 -5.26 -10.05
CA PHE A 69 -7.01 -4.38 -11.11
C PHE A 69 -6.77 -2.91 -10.76
N GLU A 70 -6.61 -2.08 -11.79
CA GLU A 70 -6.28 -0.66 -11.65
C GLU A 70 -7.43 0.13 -11.01
N ASP A 71 -8.65 -0.06 -11.52
CA ASP A 71 -9.69 0.96 -11.33
C ASP A 71 -10.60 0.72 -10.11
N HIS A 72 -10.73 -0.52 -9.65
CA HIS A 72 -11.78 -0.91 -8.70
C HIS A 72 -11.28 -1.66 -7.46
N PHE A 73 -9.96 -1.65 -7.21
CA PHE A 73 -9.33 -2.21 -6.01
C PHE A 73 -9.67 -3.68 -5.72
N THR A 74 -10.06 -4.45 -6.73
CA THR A 74 -10.37 -5.87 -6.56
C THR A 74 -9.09 -6.69 -6.64
N GLU A 75 -8.90 -7.57 -5.67
CA GLU A 75 -7.90 -8.63 -5.71
C GLU A 75 -8.62 -9.97 -5.97
N LEU A 76 -8.27 -10.61 -7.08
CA LEU A 76 -8.62 -12.01 -7.33
C LEU A 76 -7.49 -12.91 -6.83
N GLN A 77 -7.84 -14.02 -6.20
CA GLN A 77 -6.91 -15.13 -5.94
C GLN A 77 -7.30 -16.31 -6.80
N ILE A 78 -6.39 -16.73 -7.66
CA ILE A 78 -6.59 -17.79 -8.65
C ILE A 78 -5.73 -18.99 -8.27
N ASN A 79 -6.31 -20.19 -8.37
CA ASN A 79 -5.60 -21.45 -8.17
C ASN A 79 -4.61 -21.66 -9.32
N CYS A 80 -3.31 -21.80 -9.02
CA CYS A 80 -2.30 -21.99 -10.06
C CYS A 80 -2.28 -23.40 -10.66
N TYR A 81 -3.08 -24.34 -10.14
CA TYR A 81 -3.16 -25.71 -10.64
C TYR A 81 -4.41 -25.91 -11.52
N THR A 82 -5.55 -25.35 -11.12
CA THR A 82 -6.83 -25.51 -11.84
C THR A 82 -7.23 -24.28 -12.65
N GLY A 83 -6.72 -23.10 -12.31
CA GLY A 83 -7.14 -21.82 -12.90
C GLY A 83 -8.46 -21.27 -12.35
N GLU A 84 -9.04 -21.93 -11.33
CA GLU A 84 -10.27 -21.49 -10.70
C GLU A 84 -10.08 -20.26 -9.80
N ILE A 85 -11.12 -19.44 -9.70
CA ILE A 85 -11.14 -18.25 -8.86
C ILE A 85 -11.56 -18.65 -7.46
N ILE A 86 -10.63 -18.55 -6.53
CA ILE A 86 -10.79 -18.96 -5.13
C ILE A 86 -11.45 -17.83 -4.33
N SER A 87 -11.08 -16.58 -4.64
CA SER A 87 -11.56 -15.41 -3.92
C SER A 87 -11.57 -14.20 -4.83
N ALA A 88 -12.64 -13.41 -4.76
CA ALA A 88 -12.76 -12.09 -5.35
C ALA A 88 -13.16 -11.10 -4.25
N LYS A 89 -12.23 -10.23 -3.84
CA LYS A 89 -12.48 -9.30 -2.72
C LYS A 89 -11.82 -7.96 -2.97
N THR A 90 -12.46 -6.89 -2.50
CA THR A 90 -11.87 -5.55 -2.49
C THR A 90 -10.71 -5.50 -1.49
N ARG A 91 -9.65 -4.79 -1.87
CA ARG A 91 -8.41 -4.63 -1.10
C ARG A 91 -8.19 -3.15 -0.78
N THR A 92 -8.68 -2.73 0.38
CA THR A 92 -8.58 -1.34 0.85
C THR A 92 -7.14 -0.93 1.21
N ALA A 93 -6.23 -1.89 1.40
CA ALA A 93 -4.82 -1.62 1.61
C ALA A 93 -4.17 -0.79 0.50
N ASP A 94 -4.65 -0.90 -0.74
CA ASP A 94 -4.11 -0.14 -1.88
C ASP A 94 -4.54 1.34 -1.79
N LEU A 95 -5.75 1.64 -1.30
CA LEU A 95 -6.17 3.01 -1.00
C LEU A 95 -5.29 3.66 0.07
N ILE A 96 -4.96 2.93 1.14
CA ILE A 96 -4.10 3.44 2.22
C ILE A 96 -2.68 3.75 1.68
N GLU A 97 -2.18 2.90 0.78
CA GLU A 97 -0.90 3.11 0.11
C GLU A 97 -0.92 4.38 -0.74
N MET A 98 -1.99 4.59 -1.52
CA MET A 98 -2.15 5.77 -2.37
C MET A 98 -2.33 7.07 -1.58
N ILE A 99 -3.03 7.02 -0.45
CA ILE A 99 -3.16 8.18 0.46
C ILE A 99 -1.80 8.48 1.12
N HIS A 100 -1.03 7.43 1.46
CA HIS A 100 0.26 7.61 2.11
C HIS A 100 1.28 8.25 1.16
N ASP A 101 1.40 7.74 -0.06
CA ASP A 101 2.41 8.20 -1.01
C ASP A 101 1.97 9.41 -1.86
N GLY A 102 0.68 9.79 -1.79
CA GLY A 102 0.10 10.93 -2.50
C GLY A 102 -0.49 10.60 -3.86
N SER A 103 -0.35 9.36 -4.35
CA SER A 103 -0.88 8.95 -5.66
C SER A 103 -2.41 8.87 -5.72
N ILE A 104 -3.10 9.06 -4.58
CA ILE A 104 -4.56 9.21 -4.57
C ILE A 104 -5.03 10.41 -5.39
N VAL A 105 -4.24 11.49 -5.44
CA VAL A 105 -4.57 12.70 -6.22
C VAL A 105 -4.50 12.40 -7.71
N ASP A 106 -3.45 11.69 -8.12
CA ASP A 106 -3.25 11.24 -9.50
C ASP A 106 -4.40 10.35 -9.96
N TYR A 107 -4.83 9.42 -9.11
CA TYR A 107 -5.97 8.54 -9.36
C TYR A 107 -7.30 9.31 -9.47
N LEU A 108 -7.58 10.24 -8.56
CA LEU A 108 -8.84 11.00 -8.58
C LEU A 108 -8.96 11.95 -9.78
N LEU A 109 -7.82 12.50 -10.23
CA LEU A 109 -7.77 13.46 -11.34
C LEU A 109 -7.44 12.80 -12.69
N ASN A 110 -7.31 11.46 -12.72
CA ASN A 110 -6.85 10.70 -13.90
C ASN A 110 -5.54 11.22 -14.51
N PHE A 111 -4.68 11.84 -13.68
CA PHE A 111 -3.37 12.29 -14.12
C PHE A 111 -2.39 11.13 -13.98
N LYS A 112 -1.86 10.64 -15.11
CA LYS A 112 -0.79 9.63 -15.11
C LYS A 112 0.59 10.28 -14.94
N THR A 113 0.72 11.29 -14.08
CA THR A 113 1.93 12.10 -13.99
C THR A 113 2.63 11.90 -12.64
N THR A 114 3.79 11.24 -12.67
CA THR A 114 4.73 11.08 -11.54
C THR A 114 5.12 12.37 -10.77
N PRO A 115 5.14 13.59 -11.34
CA PRO A 115 5.60 14.79 -10.63
C PRO A 115 4.74 15.17 -9.42
N LEU A 116 3.42 15.00 -9.48
CA LEU A 116 2.51 15.43 -8.41
C LEU A 116 2.74 14.63 -7.13
N LYS A 117 2.81 13.30 -7.26
CA LYS A 117 3.22 12.38 -6.20
C LYS A 117 4.54 12.81 -5.54
N LEU A 118 5.55 13.15 -6.35
CA LEU A 118 6.87 13.53 -5.85
C LEU A 118 6.82 14.86 -5.09
N ILE A 119 6.14 15.87 -5.63
CA ILE A 119 5.97 17.17 -4.98
C ILE A 119 5.23 17.01 -3.65
N TYR A 120 4.11 16.28 -3.66
CA TYR A 120 3.30 16.01 -2.48
C TYR A 120 4.13 15.35 -1.37
N SER A 121 4.78 14.22 -1.69
CA SER A 121 5.56 13.47 -0.71
C SER A 121 6.76 14.28 -0.18
N THR A 122 7.41 15.09 -1.02
CA THR A 122 8.54 15.94 -0.65
C THR A 122 8.11 17.07 0.29
N ILE A 123 7.05 17.82 -0.03
CA ILE A 123 6.57 18.93 0.80
C ILE A 123 6.14 18.42 2.18
N ILE A 124 5.37 17.34 2.23
CA ILE A 124 4.91 16.77 3.51
C ILE A 124 6.08 16.19 4.31
N GLY A 125 7.04 15.54 3.66
CA GLY A 125 8.25 15.01 4.30
C GLY A 125 9.11 16.11 4.92
N LEU A 126 9.40 17.17 4.18
CA LEU A 126 10.15 18.33 4.67
C LEU A 126 9.41 19.06 5.78
N GLY A 127 8.09 19.23 5.66
CA GLY A 127 7.26 19.82 6.71
C GLY A 127 7.31 19.02 8.03
N LEU A 128 7.26 17.70 7.97
CA LEU A 128 7.39 16.85 9.15
C LEU A 128 8.78 16.91 9.78
N LEU A 129 9.84 16.92 8.97
CA LEU A 129 11.21 17.11 9.46
C LEU A 129 11.35 18.47 10.16
N PHE A 130 10.83 19.52 9.54
CA PHE A 130 10.85 20.88 10.09
C PHE A 130 10.11 20.96 11.43
N ILE A 131 8.90 20.42 11.53
CA ILE A 131 8.12 20.41 12.79
C ILE A 131 8.82 19.57 13.86
N SER A 132 9.37 18.41 13.49
CA SER A 132 10.09 17.54 14.44
C SER A 132 11.35 18.22 14.98
N PHE A 133 12.13 18.84 14.09
CA PHE A 133 13.35 19.55 14.46
C PHE A 133 13.05 20.79 15.30
N SER A 134 12.11 21.63 14.87
CA SER A 134 11.70 22.82 15.62
C SER A 134 11.11 22.48 16.99
N GLY A 135 10.26 21.45 17.08
CA GLY A 135 9.72 20.95 18.35
C GLY A 135 10.82 20.47 19.30
N PHE A 136 11.82 19.75 18.79
CA PHE A 136 12.97 19.32 19.59
C PHE A 136 13.81 20.50 20.10
N LEU A 137 14.06 21.52 19.27
CA LEU A 137 14.74 22.74 19.68
C LEU A 137 13.97 23.50 20.77
N LEU A 138 12.65 23.66 20.60
CA LEU A 138 11.77 24.30 21.59
C LEU A 138 11.75 23.56 22.93
N TRP A 139 11.92 22.23 22.92
CA TRP A 139 12.03 21.44 24.15
C TRP A 139 13.39 21.58 24.85
N LEU A 140 14.48 21.67 24.10
CA LEU A 140 15.85 21.78 24.64
C LEU A 140 16.19 23.17 25.16
N LYS A 141 15.89 24.23 24.40
CA LYS A 141 16.29 25.61 24.73
C LYS A 141 15.89 26.09 26.12
N PRO A 142 14.65 25.91 26.61
CA PRO A 142 14.28 26.38 27.95
C PRO A 142 15.05 25.65 29.06
N LYS A 143 15.39 24.37 28.88
CA LYS A 143 16.22 23.62 29.83
C LYS A 143 17.65 24.16 29.88
N GLN A 144 18.21 24.50 28.72
CA GLN A 144 19.52 25.14 28.61
C GLN A 144 19.52 26.53 29.28
N ILE A 145 18.51 27.36 29.01
CA ILE A 145 18.39 28.70 29.62
C ILE A 145 18.30 28.61 31.14
N LYS A 146 17.48 27.69 31.69
CA LYS A 146 17.37 27.48 33.14
C LYS A 146 18.70 27.03 33.76
N LYS A 147 19.42 26.10 33.12
CA LYS A 147 20.74 25.64 33.58
C LYS A 147 21.75 26.78 33.59
N ASN A 148 21.81 27.57 32.52
CA ASN A 148 22.75 28.68 32.41
C ASN A 148 22.47 29.77 33.46
N LYS A 149 21.19 30.10 33.71
CA LYS A 149 20.82 31.05 34.78
C LYS A 149 21.26 30.59 36.17
N ARG A 150 21.13 29.29 36.47
CA ARG A 150 21.58 28.71 37.74
C ARG A 150 23.09 28.79 37.93
N ILE A 151 23.86 28.46 36.88
CA ILE A 151 25.33 28.55 36.92
C ILE A 151 25.77 29.98 37.17
N LEU A 152 25.15 30.96 36.51
CA LEU A 152 25.46 32.38 36.69
C LEU A 152 25.07 32.93 38.08
N SER A 153 24.10 32.32 38.77
CA SER A 153 23.73 32.73 40.15
C SER A 153 24.56 32.06 41.24
N GLU A 154 25.28 30.98 40.92
CA GLU A 154 26.18 30.27 41.84
C GLU A 154 27.64 30.78 41.75
N GLN A 155 27.93 31.68 40.80
CA GLN A 155 29.20 32.42 40.67
C GLN A 155 29.11 33.80 41.33
#